data_AF-A0A925E6J8-F1
#
_entry.id   AF-A0A925E6J8-F1
#
_cell.length_a   1.000
_cell.length_b   1.000
_cell.length_c   1.000
_cell.angle_alpha   90.00
_cell.angle_beta   90.00
_cell.angle_gamma   90.00
#
_symmetry.space_group_name_H-M   'P 1'
#
loop_
_entity.id
_entity.type
_entity.pdbx_description
1 polymer ?
#
loop_
_entity_poly.entity_id
_entity_poly.type
_entity_poly.pdbx_seq_one_letter_code
_entity_poly.pdbx_strand_id
1 'polypeptide(L)'
;WQLCTLIGIIAGQSINEEQARNLGLDFAMVVTFIGIVVPLVRSRPVLLSVTAAGLCALIFNGLPNQMGLMVAALAGIVAGYVAETVMSNEMKVEGEPSIK
;
A
#
# COMPACT_ATOMS: atom_id res chain seq x y z
N TRP A 1 -2.83 -16.26 -19.93
CA TRP A 1 -3.14 -14.83 -19.79
C TRP A 1 -4.25 -14.40 -20.74
N GLN A 2 -4.09 -14.58 -22.06
CA GLN A 2 -5.10 -14.17 -23.06
C GLN A 2 -6.54 -14.67 -22.79
N LEU A 3 -6.73 -15.95 -22.47
CA LEU A 3 -8.05 -16.49 -22.13
C LEU A 3 -8.65 -15.84 -20.88
N CYS A 4 -7.82 -15.57 -19.87
CA CYS A 4 -8.26 -14.92 -18.63
C CYS A 4 -8.63 -13.46 -18.87
N THR A 5 -7.85 -12.75 -19.71
CA THR A 5 -8.15 -11.37 -20.15
C THR A 5 -9.46 -11.30 -20.93
N LEU A 6 -9.69 -12.23 -21.86
CA LEU A 6 -10.94 -12.32 -22.62
C LEU A 6 -12.15 -12.55 -21.71
N ILE A 7 -12.04 -13.50 -20.78
CA ILE A 7 -13.10 -13.79 -19.80
C ILE A 7 -13.39 -12.56 -18.92
N GLY A 8 -12.34 -11.88 -18.44
CA GLY A 8 -12.48 -10.69 -17.61
C GLY A 8 -13.19 -9.53 -18.33
N ILE A 9 -12.87 -9.28 -19.60
CA ILE A 9 -13.52 -8.24 -20.42
C ILE A 9 -15.01 -8.55 -20.60
N ILE A 10 -15.36 -9.78 -20.98
CA ILE A 10 -16.75 -10.19 -21.21
C ILE A 10 -17.55 -10.15 -19.90
N ALA A 11 -16.98 -10.68 -18.82
CA ALA A 11 -17.60 -10.67 -17.50
C ALA A 11 -17.80 -9.24 -16.98
N GLY A 12 -16.80 -8.36 -17.14
CA GLY A 12 -16.89 -6.96 -16.70
C GLY A 12 -17.99 -6.15 -17.41
N GLN A 13 -18.25 -6.42 -18.69
CA GLN A 13 -19.33 -5.77 -19.44
C GLN A 13 -20.72 -6.30 -19.09
N SER A 14 -20.80 -7.52 -18.56
CA SER A 14 -22.07 -8.21 -18.29
C SER A 14 -22.59 -7.98 -16.85
N ILE A 15 -21.70 -7.60 -15.93
CA ILE A 15 -22.02 -7.45 -14.50
C ILE A 15 -22.37 -5.99 -14.21
N ASN A 16 -23.59 -5.74 -13.74
CA ASN A 16 -24.01 -4.44 -13.19
C ASN A 16 -23.46 -4.25 -11.75
N GLU A 17 -23.32 -3.01 -11.31
CA GLU A 17 -22.74 -2.67 -9.99
C GLU A 17 -23.41 -3.40 -8.82
N GLU A 18 -24.74 -3.56 -8.88
CA GLU A 18 -25.50 -4.24 -7.83
C GLU A 18 -25.21 -5.76 -7.76
N GLN A 19 -25.03 -6.39 -8.91
CA GLN A 19 -24.69 -7.81 -9.03
C GLN A 19 -23.25 -8.07 -8.57
N ALA A 20 -22.31 -7.18 -8.91
CA ALA A 20 -20.92 -7.25 -8.45
C ALA A 20 -20.83 -7.23 -6.92
N ARG A 21 -21.67 -6.42 -6.26
CA ARG A 21 -21.72 -6.33 -4.81
C ARG A 21 -22.25 -7.60 -4.15
N ASN A 22 -23.31 -8.21 -4.69
CA ASN A 22 -23.84 -9.49 -4.19
C ASN A 22 -22.87 -10.67 -4.39
N LEU A 23 -22.07 -10.64 -5.45
CA LEU A 23 -21.03 -11.63 -5.71
C LEU A 23 -19.77 -11.44 -4.84
N GLY A 24 -19.69 -10.35 -4.05
CA GLY A 24 -18.53 -10.05 -3.21
C GLY A 24 -17.28 -9.65 -4.02
N LEU A 25 -17.46 -9.15 -5.24
CA LEU A 25 -16.34 -8.81 -6.14
C LEU A 25 -15.47 -7.67 -5.59
N ASP A 26 -16.08 -6.74 -4.86
CA ASP A 26 -15.39 -5.64 -4.17
C ASP A 26 -14.44 -6.18 -3.08
N PHE A 27 -14.91 -7.16 -2.30
CA PHE A 27 -14.09 -7.81 -1.29
C PHE A 27 -12.93 -8.58 -1.90
N ALA A 28 -13.14 -9.27 -3.02
CA ALA A 28 -12.07 -9.96 -3.75
C ALA A 28 -10.96 -8.99 -4.21
N MET A 29 -11.33 -7.78 -4.64
CA MET A 29 -10.37 -6.73 -4.99
C MET A 29 -9.54 -6.29 -3.77
N VAL A 30 -10.19 -6.04 -2.63
CA VAL A 30 -9.50 -5.65 -1.39
C VAL A 30 -8.54 -6.75 -0.92
N VAL A 31 -8.98 -8.01 -0.95
CA VAL A 31 -8.15 -9.15 -0.53
C VAL A 31 -6.94 -9.36 -1.45
N THR A 32 -7.11 -9.23 -2.77
CA THR A 32 -5.97 -9.34 -3.71
C THR A 32 -4.97 -8.22 -3.52
N PHE A 33 -5.45 -6.98 -3.28
CA PHE A 33 -4.57 -5.86 -2.95
C PHE A 33 -3.77 -6.13 -1.66
N ILE A 34 -4.45 -6.53 -0.58
CA ILE A 34 -3.79 -6.87 0.68
C ILE A 34 -2.82 -8.05 0.51
N GLY A 35 -3.22 -9.08 -0.23
CA GLY A 35 -2.39 -10.25 -0.51
C GLY A 35 -1.11 -9.94 -1.27
N ILE A 36 -1.11 -8.88 -2.10
CA ILE A 36 0.11 -8.37 -2.75
C ILE A 36 0.89 -7.49 -1.77
N VAL A 37 0.24 -6.54 -1.10
CA VAL A 37 0.93 -5.55 -0.25
C VAL A 37 1.59 -6.19 0.98
N VAL A 38 0.91 -7.09 1.68
CA VAL A 38 1.41 -7.73 2.92
C VAL A 38 2.78 -8.38 2.75
N PRO A 39 3.04 -9.25 1.76
CA PRO A 39 4.36 -9.85 1.57
C PRO A 39 5.43 -8.89 1.04
N LEU A 40 5.04 -7.73 0.47
CA LEU A 40 5.96 -6.65 0.12
C LEU A 40 6.48 -5.91 1.37
N VAL A 41 5.71 -5.91 2.46
CA VAL A 41 6.08 -5.28 3.73
C VAL A 41 7.03 -6.20 4.52
N ARG A 42 8.32 -6.16 4.18
CA ARG A 42 9.34 -7.07 4.73
C ARG A 42 10.26 -6.44 5.78
N SER A 43 10.25 -5.12 5.95
CA SER A 43 11.17 -4.41 6.84
C SER A 43 10.45 -3.48 7.82
N ARG A 44 11.07 -3.24 8.98
CA ARG A 44 10.55 -2.33 10.02
C ARG A 44 10.29 -0.91 9.49
N PRO A 45 11.15 -0.31 8.64
CA PRO A 45 10.86 1.00 8.05
C PRO A 45 9.62 0.99 7.14
N VAL A 46 9.44 -0.07 6.35
CA VAL A 46 8.27 -0.21 5.45
C VAL A 46 6.98 -0.39 6.25
N LEU A 47 7.01 -1.10 7.39
CA LEU A 47 5.88 -1.18 8.31
C LEU A 47 5.45 0.21 8.83
N LEU A 48 6.42 1.02 9.27
CA LEU A 48 6.15 2.39 9.75
C LEU A 48 5.62 3.30 8.64
N SER A 49 6.12 3.13 7.42
CA SER A 49 5.61 3.86 6.25
C SER A 49 4.16 3.52 5.95
N VAL A 50 3.82 2.22 5.91
CA VAL A 50 2.47 1.75 5.58
C VAL A 50 1.46 2.14 6.66
N THR A 51 1.84 2.08 7.94
CA THR A 51 0.95 2.51 9.03
C THR A 51 0.72 4.02 9.02
N ALA A 52 1.78 4.82 8.78
CA ALA A 52 1.65 6.27 8.64
C ALA A 52 0.77 6.65 7.44
N ALA A 53 0.99 6.03 6.27
CA ALA A 53 0.15 6.21 5.09
C ALA A 53 -1.32 5.86 5.37
N GLY A 54 -1.57 4.71 6.01
CA GLY A 54 -2.91 4.25 6.36
C GLY A 54 -3.62 5.19 7.32
N LEU A 55 -2.93 5.66 8.37
CA LEU A 55 -3.50 6.63 9.32
C LEU A 55 -3.82 7.97 8.66
N CYS A 56 -2.91 8.50 7.85
CA CYS A 56 -3.16 9.73 7.10
C CYS A 56 -4.34 9.57 6.13
N ALA A 57 -4.48 8.41 5.48
CA ALA A 57 -5.58 8.13 4.56
C ALA A 57 -6.95 8.10 5.27
N LEU A 58 -7.01 7.56 6.49
CA LEU A 58 -8.21 7.57 7.32
C LEU A 58 -8.59 8.99 7.78
N ILE A 59 -7.59 9.78 8.21
CA ILE A 59 -7.81 11.14 8.70
C ILE A 59 -8.24 12.09 7.56
N PHE A 60 -7.64 11.96 6.38
CA PHE A 60 -7.93 12.81 5.21
C PHE A 60 -9.06 12.29 4.32
N ASN A 61 -9.78 11.23 4.73
CA ASN A 61 -10.86 10.62 3.94
C ASN A 61 -12.01 11.59 3.63
N GLY A 62 -12.16 12.68 4.39
CA GLY A 62 -13.22 13.69 4.21
C GLY A 62 -13.00 14.73 3.11
N LEU A 63 -11.84 14.75 2.42
CA LEU A 63 -11.60 15.72 1.33
C LEU A 63 -12.22 15.26 0.00
N PRO A 64 -12.98 16.13 -0.70
CA PRO A 64 -13.50 15.81 -2.03
C PRO A 64 -12.35 15.59 -3.03
N ASN A 65 -12.59 14.73 -4.02
CA ASN A 65 -11.70 14.48 -5.17
C ASN A 65 -10.46 13.59 -4.94
N GLN A 66 -10.47 12.68 -3.96
CA GLN A 66 -9.34 11.77 -3.62
C GLN A 66 -8.00 12.46 -3.28
N MET A 67 -8.00 13.78 -3.11
CA MET A 67 -6.82 14.55 -2.71
C MET A 67 -6.24 14.07 -1.38
N GLY A 68 -7.10 13.57 -0.48
CA GLY A 68 -6.68 12.97 0.78
C GLY A 68 -5.80 11.74 0.63
N LEU A 69 -6.04 10.89 -0.38
CA LEU A 69 -5.20 9.72 -0.65
C LEU A 69 -3.83 10.13 -1.19
N MET A 70 -3.78 11.19 -2.01
CA MET A 70 -2.54 11.71 -2.57
C MET A 70 -1.64 12.30 -1.47
N VAL A 71 -2.21 13.07 -0.54
CA VAL A 71 -1.50 13.58 0.65
C VAL A 71 -1.05 12.44 1.57
N ALA A 72 -1.90 11.44 1.78
CA ALA A 72 -1.54 10.27 2.60
C ALA A 72 -0.39 9.45 2.00
N ALA A 73 -0.36 9.28 0.67
CA ALA A 73 0.73 8.61 -0.02
C ALA A 73 2.05 9.39 0.15
N LEU A 74 2.02 10.71 -0.04
CA LEU A 74 3.20 11.57 0.17
C LEU A 74 3.69 11.50 1.61
N ALA A 75 2.79 11.61 2.59
CA ALA A 75 3.12 11.51 4.01
C ALA A 75 3.74 10.15 4.35
N GLY A 76 3.18 9.06 3.81
CA GLY A 76 3.70 7.70 3.97
C GLY A 76 5.11 7.52 3.41
N ILE A 77 5.37 8.05 2.21
CA ILE A 77 6.70 8.02 1.58
C ILE A 77 7.71 8.78 2.44
N VAL A 78 7.38 10.00 2.88
CA VAL A 78 8.27 10.80 3.73
C VAL A 78 8.52 10.10 5.06
N ALA A 79 7.49 9.58 5.72
CA ALA A 79 7.64 8.84 6.97
C ALA A 79 8.49 7.57 6.80
N GLY A 80 8.31 6.84 5.69
CA GLY A 80 9.11 5.67 5.35
C GLY A 80 10.57 6.01 5.10
N TYR A 81 10.84 7.07 4.34
CA TYR A 81 12.18 7.57 4.07
C TYR A 81 12.91 8.03 5.33
N VAL A 82 12.22 8.76 6.21
CA VAL A 82 12.78 9.17 7.51
C VAL A 82 13.03 7.96 8.40
N ALA A 83 12.11 7.00 8.47
CA ALA A 83 12.31 5.77 9.24
C ALA A 83 13.47 4.92 8.70
N GLU A 84 13.65 4.86 7.38
CA GLU A 84 14.74 4.15 6.74
C GLU A 84 16.08 4.84 7.01
N THR A 85 16.17 6.16 6.89
CA THR A 85 17.39 6.92 7.16
C THR A 85 17.80 6.85 8.64
N VAL A 86 16.86 6.93 9.57
CA VAL A 86 17.13 6.77 11.01
C VAL A 86 17.60 5.35 11.34
N MET A 87 16.95 4.32 10.80
CA MET A 87 17.33 2.92 11.03
C MET A 87 18.62 2.52 10.31
N SER A 88 18.89 3.10 9.13
CA SER A 88 20.12 2.88 8.37
C SER A 88 21.32 3.53 9.06
N ASN A 89 21.12 4.62 9.80
CA ASN A 89 22.17 5.28 10.55
C ASN A 89 22.71 4.41 11.70
N GLU A 90 21.85 3.61 12.37
CA GLU A 90 22.24 2.69 13.45
C GLU A 90 23.18 1.57 12.95
N MET A 91 22.98 1.05 11.73
CA MET A 91 23.88 0.05 11.13
C MET A 91 25.25 0.60 10.74
N LYS A 92 25.38 1.93 10.58
CA LYS A 92 26.65 2.57 10.23
C LYS A 92 27.50 2.89 11.46
N VAL A 93 26.88 3.00 12.64
CA VAL A 93 27.57 3.30 13.92
C VAL A 93 28.29 2.07 14.50
N GLU A 94 27.79 0.86 14.26
CA GLU A 94 28.44 -0.41 14.72
C GLU A 94 29.59 -0.88 13.78
N GLY A 95 29.87 -0.14 12.70
CA GLY A 95 30.78 -0.54 11.63
C GLY A 95 32.20 0.03 11.68
N GLU A 96 32.58 0.79 12.71
CA GLU A 96 33.97 1.20 12.93
C GLU A 96 34.57 0.47 14.14
N PRO A 97 35.21 -0.70 13.96
CA PRO A 97 36.29 -1.06 14.86
C PRO A 97 37.44 -0.09 14.55
N SER A 98 37.58 0.93 15.40
CA SER A 98 38.86 1.55 15.66
C SER A 98 39.89 0.45 15.87
N ILE A 99 40.89 0.32 15.00
CA ILE A 99 42.32 0.25 15.33
C ILE A 99 43.12 0.49 14.04
N LYS A 100 44.09 1.40 14.17
CA LYS A 100 45.12 1.81 13.23
C LYS A 100 46.10 0.70 12.88
#